data_AF-A0A6V7Y8R4-F1
#
_entry.id   AF-A0A6V7Y8R4-F1
#
_cell.length_a   1.000
_cell.length_b   1.000
_cell.length_c   1.000
_cell.angle_alpha   90.00
_cell.angle_beta   90.00
_cell.angle_gamma   90.00
#
_symmetry.space_group_name_H-M   'P 1'
#
loop_
_entity.id
_entity.type
_entity.pdbx_description
1 polymer ?
#
loop_
_entity_poly.entity_id
_entity_poly.type
_entity_poly.pdbx_seq_one_letter_code
_entity_poly.pdbx_strand_id
1 'polypeptide(L)'
;MSYELELIRFIWFWLLSFYFDDIFNQLDKKGVTEEIHYLLRQHKHYEVWITGHSLGGALAAIAAAKLIQSKEIGPDKIKLVTFGQPRTGDSGFAAGMSKNLPFFNYRVTRARDLVVHIPPRTYEDYAHYKTEIFYDNEMKPGAKWKRCVGGDEDKDCANRYGRVLFPKLYYYNLFLVSIQYLITQNILIRMYQHMV
;
A
#
# COMPACT_ATOMS: atom_id res chain seq x y z
N MET A 1 -29.34 -21.52 -5.63
CA MET A 1 -27.98 -21.68 -5.07
C MET A 1 -26.85 -21.18 -5.98
N SER A 2 -26.96 -21.26 -7.33
CA SER A 2 -25.92 -20.79 -8.26
C SER A 2 -25.94 -19.27 -8.53
N TYR A 3 -27.13 -18.68 -8.72
CA TYR A 3 -27.29 -17.25 -9.04
C TYR A 3 -26.91 -16.33 -7.88
N GLU A 4 -27.10 -16.75 -6.64
CA GLU A 4 -26.77 -15.97 -5.44
C GLU A 4 -25.26 -15.88 -5.23
N LEU A 5 -24.51 -16.95 -5.53
CA LEU A 5 -23.05 -16.97 -5.53
C LEU A 5 -22.46 -16.18 -6.72
N GLU A 6 -23.13 -16.17 -7.88
CA GLU A 6 -22.73 -15.30 -9.00
C GLU A 6 -23.04 -13.82 -8.74
N LEU A 7 -24.15 -13.50 -8.08
CA LEU A 7 -24.49 -12.12 -7.67
C LEU A 7 -23.56 -11.63 -6.56
N ILE A 8 -23.26 -12.47 -5.57
CA ILE A 8 -22.25 -12.19 -4.54
C ILE A 8 -20.89 -12.00 -5.21
N ARG A 9 -20.46 -12.90 -6.11
CA ARG A 9 -19.23 -12.69 -6.89
C ARG A 9 -19.30 -11.38 -7.68
N PHE A 10 -20.42 -11.03 -8.34
CA PHE A 10 -20.59 -9.79 -9.14
C PHE A 10 -20.50 -8.51 -8.30
N ILE A 11 -21.00 -8.56 -7.07
CA ILE A 11 -20.86 -7.49 -6.07
C ILE A 11 -19.41 -7.40 -5.58
N TRP A 12 -18.67 -8.52 -5.47
CA TRP A 12 -17.23 -8.52 -5.19
C TRP A 12 -16.36 -8.14 -6.41
N PHE A 13 -16.84 -8.38 -7.64
CA PHE A 13 -16.16 -8.14 -8.93
C PHE A 13 -15.92 -6.62 -9.19
N TRP A 14 -16.82 -5.74 -8.74
CA TRP A 14 -16.73 -4.28 -9.00
C TRP A 14 -16.00 -3.46 -7.92
N LEU A 15 -15.47 -4.10 -6.87
CA LEU A 15 -15.31 -3.46 -5.55
C LEU A 15 -13.88 -3.44 -4.97
N LEU A 16 -12.79 -3.58 -5.76
CA LEU A 16 -11.42 -3.47 -5.19
C LEU A 16 -10.49 -2.40 -5.78
N SER A 17 -10.20 -2.33 -7.10
CA SER A 17 -9.44 -1.18 -7.66
C SER A 17 -10.30 0.09 -7.69
N PHE A 18 -11.55 -0.01 -8.17
CA PHE A 18 -12.53 1.07 -8.05
C PHE A 18 -12.82 1.45 -6.59
N TYR A 19 -12.72 0.51 -5.65
CA TYR A 19 -12.97 0.80 -4.25
C TYR A 19 -11.85 1.58 -3.58
N PHE A 20 -10.59 1.23 -3.84
CA PHE A 20 -9.47 2.01 -3.30
C PHE A 20 -9.44 3.41 -3.92
N ASP A 21 -9.67 3.52 -5.24
CA ASP A 21 -9.72 4.82 -5.91
C ASP A 21 -10.96 5.64 -5.50
N ASP A 22 -12.14 5.04 -5.38
CA ASP A 22 -13.36 5.73 -4.92
C ASP A 22 -13.20 6.23 -3.49
N ILE A 23 -12.68 5.40 -2.56
CA ILE A 23 -12.37 5.86 -1.20
C ILE A 23 -11.37 7.00 -1.23
N PHE A 24 -10.30 6.89 -2.02
CA PHE A 24 -9.33 7.96 -2.13
C PHE A 24 -9.99 9.23 -2.68
N ASN A 25 -10.82 9.13 -3.71
CA ASN A 25 -11.54 10.26 -4.30
C ASN A 25 -12.53 10.90 -3.31
N GLN A 26 -13.15 10.12 -2.41
CA GLN A 26 -13.96 10.66 -1.32
C GLN A 26 -13.11 11.42 -0.28
N LEU A 27 -11.90 10.94 0.03
CA LEU A 27 -10.94 11.69 0.86
C LEU A 27 -10.45 12.94 0.15
N ASP A 28 -10.22 12.85 -1.16
CA ASP A 28 -9.75 13.93 -2.00
C ASP A 28 -10.77 15.07 -2.08
N LYS A 29 -12.06 14.73 -2.19
CA LYS A 29 -13.18 15.68 -2.08
C LYS A 29 -13.22 16.42 -0.74
N LYS A 30 -12.60 15.88 0.31
CA LYS A 30 -12.44 16.54 1.62
C LYS A 30 -11.15 17.37 1.71
N GLY A 31 -10.41 17.52 0.62
CA GLY A 31 -9.25 18.41 0.52
C GLY A 31 -7.90 17.75 0.81
N VAL A 32 -7.79 16.42 0.84
CA VAL A 32 -6.51 15.76 1.15
C VAL A 32 -5.39 16.16 0.17
N THR A 33 -5.63 16.08 -1.14
CA THR A 33 -4.59 16.45 -2.12
C THR A 33 -4.34 17.95 -2.11
N GLU A 34 -5.38 18.76 -1.94
CA GLU A 34 -5.27 20.22 -1.81
C GLU A 34 -4.38 20.63 -0.64
N GLU A 35 -4.58 20.02 0.54
CA GLU A 35 -3.78 20.28 1.74
C GLU A 35 -2.32 19.87 1.53
N ILE A 36 -2.07 18.71 0.91
CA ILE A 36 -0.69 18.28 0.59
C ILE A 36 -0.02 19.30 -0.34
N HIS A 37 -0.71 19.74 -1.39
CA HIS A 37 -0.19 20.74 -2.31
C HIS A 37 0.05 22.10 -1.63
N TYR A 38 -0.84 22.49 -0.72
CA TYR A 38 -0.67 23.69 0.10
C TYR A 38 0.61 23.60 0.94
N LEU A 39 0.81 22.51 1.68
CA LEU A 39 2.00 22.30 2.50
C LEU A 39 3.28 22.19 1.67
N LEU A 40 3.24 21.54 0.49
CA LEU A 40 4.36 21.46 -0.45
C LEU A 40 4.82 22.84 -0.92
N ARG A 41 3.89 23.77 -1.16
CA ARG A 41 4.22 25.14 -1.54
C ARG A 41 4.90 25.91 -0.41
N GLN A 42 4.49 25.67 0.85
CA GLN A 42 5.10 26.29 2.03
C GLN A 42 6.46 25.67 2.38
N HIS A 43 6.64 24.38 2.11
CA HIS A 43 7.76 23.57 2.58
C HIS A 43 8.51 22.88 1.43
N LYS A 44 9.01 23.66 0.46
CA LYS A 44 9.62 23.16 -0.79
C LYS A 44 10.83 22.22 -0.61
N HIS A 45 11.48 22.24 0.56
CA HIS A 45 12.65 21.41 0.87
C HIS A 45 12.34 20.14 1.64
N TYR A 46 11.07 19.91 2.00
CA TYR A 46 10.68 18.78 2.83
C TYR A 46 10.48 17.53 1.97
N GLU A 47 10.69 16.38 2.59
CA GLU A 47 10.26 15.09 2.05
C GLU A 47 8.82 14.79 2.49
N VAL A 48 8.07 14.12 1.62
CA VAL A 48 6.72 13.62 1.92
C VAL A 48 6.79 12.13 2.17
N TRP A 49 6.49 11.75 3.41
CA TRP A 49 6.40 10.37 3.84
C TRP A 49 4.95 9.93 3.87
N ILE A 50 4.66 8.87 3.12
CA ILE A 50 3.31 8.33 2.93
C ILE A 50 3.33 6.90 3.44
N THR A 51 2.44 6.60 4.37
CA THR A 51 2.33 5.26 4.95
C THR A 51 0.88 4.87 5.21
N GLY A 52 0.66 3.57 5.33
CA GLY A 52 -0.62 3.00 5.66
C GLY A 52 -0.53 1.49 5.84
N HIS A 53 -1.48 0.94 6.58
CA HIS A 53 -1.60 -0.48 6.85
C HIS A 53 -2.86 -1.05 6.19
N SER A 54 -2.80 -2.26 5.65
CA SER A 54 -3.94 -2.94 5.01
C SER A 54 -4.55 -2.06 3.91
N LEU A 55 -5.87 -1.78 3.95
CA LEU A 55 -6.56 -0.80 3.08
C LEU A 55 -5.80 0.53 3.00
N GLY A 56 -5.31 0.99 4.14
CA GLY A 56 -4.48 2.17 4.26
C GLY A 56 -3.23 2.17 3.39
N GLY A 57 -2.59 1.01 3.25
CA GLY A 57 -1.44 0.83 2.37
C GLY A 57 -1.80 1.00 0.90
N ALA A 58 -2.99 0.54 0.49
CA ALA A 58 -3.48 0.75 -0.87
C ALA A 58 -3.76 2.24 -1.13
N LEU A 59 -4.43 2.92 -0.18
CA LEU A 59 -4.66 4.37 -0.26
C LEU A 59 -3.34 5.16 -0.28
N ALA A 60 -2.35 4.75 0.51
CA ALA A 60 -1.01 5.33 0.51
C ALA A 60 -0.33 5.21 -0.87
N ALA A 61 -0.43 4.05 -1.51
CA ALA A 61 0.09 3.86 -2.86
C ALA A 61 -0.61 4.75 -3.90
N ILE A 62 -1.94 4.91 -3.82
CA ILE A 62 -2.70 5.81 -4.69
C ILE A 62 -2.32 7.27 -4.45
N ALA A 63 -2.17 7.69 -3.20
CA ALA A 63 -1.72 9.04 -2.85
C ALA A 63 -0.34 9.35 -3.45
N ALA A 64 0.60 8.42 -3.32
CA ALA A 64 1.92 8.54 -3.92
C ALA A 64 1.85 8.65 -5.46
N ALA A 65 1.01 7.84 -6.11
CA ALA A 65 0.80 7.90 -7.55
C ALA A 65 0.25 9.26 -8.02
N LYS A 66 -0.73 9.82 -7.31
CA LYS A 66 -1.29 11.15 -7.61
C LYS A 66 -0.25 12.26 -7.41
N LEU A 67 0.56 12.21 -6.36
CA LEU A 67 1.63 13.19 -6.15
C LEU A 67 2.70 13.14 -7.24
N ILE A 68 3.11 11.95 -7.67
CA ILE A 68 3.99 11.77 -8.82
C ILE A 68 3.37 12.39 -10.08
N GLN A 69 2.08 12.13 -10.33
CA GLN A 69 1.37 12.65 -11.50
C GLN A 69 1.25 14.18 -11.50
N SER A 70 1.11 14.80 -10.33
CA SER A 70 1.01 16.26 -10.18
C SER A 70 2.26 17.01 -10.64
N LYS A 71 3.44 16.37 -10.58
CA LYS A 71 4.76 16.95 -10.85
C LYS A 71 5.14 18.14 -9.97
N GLU A 72 4.42 18.42 -8.88
CA GLU A 72 4.74 19.50 -7.94
C GLU A 72 5.91 19.16 -7.01
N ILE A 73 6.20 17.86 -6.84
CA ILE A 73 7.29 17.34 -6.02
C ILE A 73 8.10 16.32 -6.83
N GLY A 74 9.43 16.36 -6.69
CA GLY A 74 10.32 15.39 -7.30
C GLY A 74 10.17 14.00 -6.68
N PRO A 75 10.29 12.91 -7.47
CA PRO A 75 10.12 11.55 -6.96
C PRO A 75 11.17 11.14 -5.92
N ASP A 76 12.30 11.84 -5.84
CA ASP A 76 13.35 11.69 -4.83
C ASP A 76 12.88 12.11 -3.42
N LYS A 77 11.91 13.03 -3.34
CA LYS A 77 11.36 13.55 -2.08
C LYS A 77 10.12 12.81 -1.59
N ILE A 78 9.60 11.86 -2.37
CA ILE A 78 8.45 11.04 -1.97
C ILE A 78 8.96 9.72 -1.37
N LYS A 79 8.57 9.42 -0.13
CA LYS A 79 8.91 8.18 0.58
C LYS A 79 7.63 7.38 0.85
N LEU A 80 7.47 6.24 0.19
CA LEU A 80 6.33 5.36 0.40
C LEU A 80 6.75 4.12 1.19
N VAL A 81 6.11 3.90 2.34
CA VAL A 81 6.26 2.66 3.13
C VAL A 81 4.89 2.14 3.50
N THR A 82 4.55 0.93 3.12
CA THR A 82 3.24 0.34 3.42
C THR A 82 3.38 -0.96 4.19
N PHE A 83 2.36 -1.32 4.96
CA PHE A 83 2.36 -2.52 5.80
C PHE A 83 1.16 -3.39 5.45
N GLY A 84 1.39 -4.64 5.05
CA GLY A 84 0.30 -5.55 4.69
C GLY A 84 -0.58 -5.01 3.54
N GLN A 85 0.02 -4.25 2.62
CA GLN A 85 -0.71 -3.63 1.51
C GLN A 85 -1.28 -4.71 0.56
N PRO A 86 -2.59 -4.68 0.21
CA PRO A 86 -3.16 -5.50 -0.84
C PRO A 86 -2.73 -5.03 -2.24
N ARG A 87 -2.80 -5.89 -3.26
CA ARG A 87 -2.53 -5.47 -4.65
C ARG A 87 -3.48 -4.31 -5.00
N THR A 88 -2.91 -3.19 -5.43
CA THR A 88 -3.64 -1.92 -5.51
C THR A 88 -4.11 -1.60 -6.94
N GLY A 89 -3.39 -2.11 -7.95
CA GLY A 89 -3.73 -1.94 -9.35
C GLY A 89 -3.18 -3.08 -10.20
N ASP A 90 -3.35 -2.95 -11.51
CA ASP A 90 -2.85 -3.89 -12.50
C ASP A 90 -1.31 -3.80 -12.65
N SER A 91 -0.75 -4.63 -13.53
CA SER A 91 0.68 -4.61 -13.85
C SER A 91 1.16 -3.29 -14.46
N GLY A 92 0.27 -2.55 -15.15
CA GLY A 92 0.56 -1.21 -15.67
C GLY A 92 0.78 -0.20 -14.54
N PHE A 93 -0.11 -0.19 -13.54
CA PHE A 93 0.03 0.60 -12.32
C PHE A 93 1.29 0.21 -11.56
N ALA A 94 1.54 -1.09 -11.36
CA ALA A 94 2.71 -1.59 -10.66
C ALA A 94 4.03 -1.17 -11.34
N ALA A 95 4.09 -1.29 -12.67
CA ALA A 95 5.23 -0.85 -13.48
C ALA A 95 5.40 0.68 -13.42
N GLY A 96 4.30 1.43 -13.51
CA GLY A 96 4.28 2.89 -13.38
C GLY A 96 4.82 3.37 -12.05
N MET A 97 4.39 2.78 -10.94
CA MET A 97 4.90 3.08 -9.60
C MET A 97 6.40 2.77 -9.49
N SER A 98 6.81 1.59 -9.95
CA SER A 98 8.21 1.15 -9.90
C SER A 98 9.13 2.05 -10.73
N LYS A 99 8.64 2.54 -11.88
CA LYS A 99 9.39 3.43 -12.77
C LYS A 99 9.49 4.85 -12.21
N ASN A 100 8.38 5.39 -11.69
CA ASN A 100 8.29 6.80 -11.33
C ASN A 100 8.63 7.08 -9.86
N LEU A 101 8.70 6.05 -9.01
CA LEU A 101 9.13 6.18 -7.61
C LEU A 101 10.36 5.32 -7.29
N PRO A 102 11.45 5.36 -8.08
CA PRO A 102 12.48 4.33 -8.06
C PRO A 102 13.33 4.29 -6.78
N PHE A 103 13.31 5.35 -5.97
CA PHE A 103 14.24 5.53 -4.85
C PHE A 103 13.74 4.94 -3.53
N PHE A 104 12.47 5.17 -3.19
CA PHE A 104 11.94 4.83 -1.86
C PHE A 104 10.46 4.46 -1.90
N ASN A 105 10.21 3.22 -2.30
CA ASN A 105 8.92 2.56 -2.21
C ASN A 105 9.15 1.19 -1.58
N TYR A 106 8.59 0.94 -0.40
CA TYR A 106 8.80 -0.30 0.34
C TYR A 106 7.47 -0.86 0.81
N ARG A 107 7.16 -2.09 0.39
CA ARG A 107 6.05 -2.85 0.95
C ARG A 107 6.58 -3.80 2.01
N VAL A 108 6.18 -3.58 3.26
CA VAL A 108 6.53 -4.43 4.38
C VAL A 108 5.46 -5.51 4.52
N THR A 109 5.87 -6.77 4.38
CA THR A 109 4.97 -7.93 4.40
C THR A 109 5.42 -8.91 5.48
N ARG A 110 4.48 -9.72 5.96
CA ARG A 110 4.74 -10.66 7.05
C ARG A 110 4.25 -12.05 6.72
N ALA A 111 5.14 -13.03 6.84
CA ALA A 111 4.88 -14.46 6.84
C ALA A 111 3.72 -14.84 5.89
N ARG A 112 2.60 -15.34 6.44
CA ARG A 112 1.43 -15.83 5.69
C ARG A 112 0.31 -14.80 5.56
N ASP A 113 0.59 -13.50 5.65
CA ASP A 113 -0.43 -12.46 5.58
C ASP A 113 -1.21 -12.55 4.26
N LEU A 114 -2.50 -12.91 4.35
CA LEU A 114 -3.35 -13.10 3.17
C LEU A 114 -3.65 -11.76 2.46
N VAL A 115 -3.62 -10.63 3.18
CA VAL A 115 -3.99 -9.32 2.62
C VAL A 115 -3.09 -8.96 1.44
N VAL A 116 -1.80 -9.31 1.51
CA VAL A 116 -0.84 -9.01 0.43
C VAL A 116 -1.08 -9.84 -0.82
N HIS A 117 -1.90 -10.89 -0.75
CA HIS A 117 -2.23 -11.78 -1.88
C HIS A 117 -3.58 -11.48 -2.52
N ILE A 118 -4.29 -10.44 -2.06
CA ILE A 118 -5.57 -10.03 -2.63
C ILE A 118 -5.48 -8.61 -3.24
N PRO A 119 -6.21 -8.32 -4.33
CA PRO A 119 -6.85 -9.27 -5.24
C PRO A 119 -5.86 -10.27 -5.84
N PRO A 120 -6.27 -11.50 -6.19
CA PRO A 120 -5.39 -12.47 -6.84
C PRO A 120 -4.85 -11.96 -8.19
N ARG A 121 -3.61 -12.28 -8.55
CA ARG A 121 -3.06 -11.89 -9.87
C ARG A 121 -3.86 -12.42 -11.05
N THR A 122 -4.47 -13.60 -10.92
CA THR A 122 -5.36 -14.18 -11.95
C THR A 122 -6.61 -13.32 -12.22
N TYR A 123 -6.85 -12.32 -11.38
CA TYR A 123 -7.93 -11.36 -11.54
C TYR A 123 -7.34 -10.08 -12.12
N GLU A 124 -7.74 -9.69 -13.34
CA GLU A 124 -7.38 -8.42 -14.01
C GLU A 124 -5.88 -8.03 -13.92
N ASP A 125 -5.00 -9.03 -13.88
CA ASP A 125 -3.54 -8.87 -13.74
C ASP A 125 -3.10 -7.94 -12.61
N TYR A 126 -3.81 -7.97 -11.46
CA TYR A 126 -3.39 -7.21 -10.28
C TYR A 126 -1.99 -7.61 -9.86
N ALA A 127 -1.14 -6.62 -9.63
CA ALA A 127 0.25 -6.81 -9.32
C ALA A 127 0.73 -5.80 -8.27
N HIS A 128 1.71 -6.23 -7.49
CA HIS A 128 2.47 -5.33 -6.64
C HIS A 128 3.59 -4.62 -7.40
N TYR A 129 3.86 -3.36 -7.05
CA TYR A 129 5.08 -2.68 -7.46
C TYR A 129 6.31 -3.22 -6.71
N LYS A 130 7.50 -2.90 -7.24
CA LYS A 130 8.78 -3.46 -6.81
C LYS A 130 9.11 -3.17 -5.33
N THR A 131 10.04 -3.95 -4.79
CA THR A 131 10.62 -3.81 -3.44
C THR A 131 9.72 -4.23 -2.28
N GLU A 132 9.80 -5.51 -1.95
CA GLU A 132 9.20 -6.08 -0.74
C GLU A 132 10.26 -6.22 0.36
N ILE A 133 9.91 -5.81 1.59
CA ILE A 133 10.65 -6.11 2.80
C ILE A 133 9.86 -7.18 3.56
N PHE A 134 10.34 -8.41 3.46
CA PHE A 134 9.64 -9.58 3.94
C PHE A 134 10.15 -10.03 5.30
N TYR A 135 9.23 -10.17 6.24
CA TYR A 135 9.46 -10.75 7.56
C TYR A 135 8.85 -12.14 7.65
N ASP A 136 9.68 -13.17 7.57
CA ASP A 136 9.26 -14.56 7.76
C ASP A 136 9.17 -14.96 9.25
N ASN A 137 8.59 -14.08 10.07
CA ASN A 137 8.53 -14.21 11.53
C ASN A 137 7.43 -13.33 12.14
N GLU A 138 7.47 -13.12 13.45
CA GLU A 138 6.50 -12.31 14.20
C GLU A 138 6.80 -10.81 14.23
N MET A 139 7.85 -10.34 13.53
CA MET A 139 8.27 -8.93 13.51
C MET A 139 8.57 -8.35 14.90
N LYS A 140 9.02 -9.20 15.84
CA LYS A 140 9.49 -8.75 17.16
C LYS A 140 10.68 -7.78 17.00
N PRO A 141 10.93 -6.88 17.97
CA PRO A 141 12.12 -6.02 17.93
C PRO A 141 13.40 -6.84 17.71
N GLY A 142 14.24 -6.42 16.75
CA GLY A 142 15.44 -7.16 16.33
C GLY A 142 15.20 -8.33 15.37
N ALA A 143 13.96 -8.55 14.92
CA ALA A 143 13.65 -9.57 13.92
C ALA A 143 14.40 -9.32 12.61
N LYS A 144 14.93 -10.41 12.05
CA LYS A 144 15.57 -10.39 10.73
C LYS A 144 14.52 -10.26 9.63
N TRP A 145 14.89 -9.59 8.55
CA TRP A 145 14.07 -9.40 7.35
C TRP A 145 14.89 -9.69 6.09
N LYS A 146 14.19 -9.96 4.99
CA LYS A 146 14.77 -10.13 3.65
C LYS A 146 14.22 -9.05 2.73
N ARG A 147 15.11 -8.40 1.96
CA ARG A 147 14.70 -7.55 0.83
C ARG A 147 14.52 -8.44 -0.40
N CYS A 148 13.33 -8.40 -0.98
CA CYS A 148 12.98 -9.16 -2.17
C CYS A 148 13.12 -8.24 -3.37
N VAL A 149 14.06 -8.60 -4.23
CA VAL A 149 14.47 -7.82 -5.41
C VAL A 149 14.11 -8.53 -6.72
N GLY A 150 13.59 -9.76 -6.66
CA GLY A 150 13.34 -10.65 -7.81
C GLY A 150 12.21 -10.27 -8.75
N GLY A 151 11.77 -9.00 -8.76
CA GLY A 151 10.64 -8.51 -9.53
C GLY A 151 9.32 -8.55 -8.76
N ASP A 152 8.23 -8.20 -9.47
CA ASP A 152 6.89 -8.16 -8.91
C ASP A 152 6.48 -9.59 -8.49
N GLU A 153 6.06 -9.77 -7.24
CA GLU A 153 5.59 -11.07 -6.69
C GLU A 153 6.68 -12.16 -6.50
N ASP A 154 7.83 -11.79 -5.94
CA ASP A 154 8.97 -12.69 -5.64
C ASP A 154 8.55 -13.97 -4.89
N LYS A 155 8.83 -15.13 -5.50
CA LYS A 155 8.46 -16.47 -4.98
C LYS A 155 9.22 -16.88 -3.73
N ASP A 156 10.31 -16.19 -3.39
CA ASP A 156 11.07 -16.50 -2.17
C ASP A 156 10.56 -15.73 -0.94
N CYS A 157 9.59 -14.82 -1.12
CA CYS A 157 9.05 -13.96 -0.08
C CYS A 157 7.59 -14.29 0.23
N ALA A 158 6.69 -13.31 0.45
CA ALA A 158 5.31 -13.63 0.82
C ALA A 158 4.64 -14.57 -0.20
N ASN A 159 4.95 -14.41 -1.49
CA ASN A 159 4.34 -15.20 -2.56
C ASN A 159 4.65 -16.71 -2.48
N ARG A 160 5.65 -17.12 -1.68
CA ARG A 160 5.94 -18.53 -1.40
C ARG A 160 4.79 -19.26 -0.69
N TYR A 161 3.95 -18.52 0.04
CA TYR A 161 2.91 -19.08 0.90
C TYR A 161 1.56 -19.29 0.20
N GLY A 162 1.37 -18.76 -1.01
CA GLY A 162 0.12 -18.91 -1.76
C GLY A 162 -1.13 -18.43 -0.99
N ARG A 163 -2.33 -18.89 -1.39
CA ARG A 163 -3.58 -18.58 -0.67
C ARG A 163 -3.69 -19.46 0.58
N VAL A 164 -3.14 -19.03 1.71
CA VAL A 164 -3.32 -19.74 2.99
C VAL A 164 -3.86 -18.79 4.07
N LEU A 165 -4.78 -19.35 4.85
CA LEU A 165 -5.68 -18.80 5.88
C LEU A 165 -5.17 -17.59 6.70
N PHE A 166 -6.08 -16.64 6.95
CA PHE A 166 -5.93 -15.43 7.79
C PHE A 166 -5.04 -15.65 9.03
N PRO A 167 -3.79 -15.16 9.03
CA PRO A 167 -2.98 -15.12 10.23
C PRO A 167 -3.29 -13.87 11.05
N LYS A 168 -2.81 -13.89 12.30
CA LYS A 168 -2.89 -12.78 13.24
C LYS A 168 -2.27 -11.48 12.66
N LEU A 169 -3.06 -10.40 12.54
CA LEU A 169 -2.70 -9.06 12.02
C LEU A 169 -1.82 -8.24 12.99
N TYR A 170 -0.59 -8.70 13.26
CA TYR A 170 0.36 -7.99 14.12
C TYR A 170 1.56 -7.55 13.28
N TYR A 171 1.85 -6.25 13.30
CA TYR A 171 3.07 -5.64 12.75
C TYR A 171 3.80 -4.95 13.92
N TYR A 172 5.05 -5.34 14.19
CA TYR A 172 5.90 -4.79 15.27
C TYR A 172 5.26 -4.73 16.67
N ASN A 173 4.60 -5.81 17.12
CA ASN A 173 3.84 -5.87 18.38
C ASN A 173 2.70 -4.84 18.52
N LEU A 174 2.39 -4.08 17.47
CA LEU A 174 1.24 -3.19 17.43
C LEU A 174 0.02 -4.00 16.96
N PHE A 175 -0.97 -4.18 17.84
CA PHE A 175 -2.26 -4.74 17.45
C PHE A 175 -3.08 -3.65 16.77
N LEU A 176 -3.08 -3.65 15.43
CA LEU A 176 -3.71 -2.60 14.62
C LEU A 176 -5.24 -2.78 14.47
N VAL A 177 -5.89 -3.55 15.36
CA VAL A 177 -7.33 -3.89 15.31
C VAL A 177 -8.07 -3.50 16.60
N SER A 178 -7.76 -2.36 17.22
CA SER A 178 -8.75 -1.74 18.10
C SER A 178 -9.72 -0.93 17.25
N ILE A 179 -11.01 -1.26 17.31
CA ILE A 179 -12.11 -0.68 16.51
C ILE A 179 -12.18 0.86 16.63
N GLN A 180 -11.66 1.43 17.72
CA GLN A 180 -11.52 2.88 17.91
C GLN A 180 -10.38 3.53 17.07
N TYR A 181 -9.35 2.76 16.70
CA TYR A 181 -8.19 3.22 15.91
C TYR A 181 -8.40 3.09 14.39
N LEU A 182 -9.37 2.29 13.95
CA LEU A 182 -9.73 2.10 12.53
C LEU A 182 -10.36 3.35 11.87
N ILE A 183 -10.82 4.31 12.70
CA ILE A 183 -11.49 5.53 12.23
C ILE A 183 -10.49 6.67 11.95
N THR A 184 -9.25 6.61 12.45
CA THR A 184 -8.33 7.77 12.46
C THR A 184 -6.94 7.56 11.84
N GLN A 185 -6.55 6.36 11.40
CA GLN A 185 -5.19 6.10 10.87
C GLN A 185 -5.17 5.10 9.69
N ASN A 186 -6.00 5.31 8.65
CA ASN A 186 -5.90 4.45 7.45
C ASN A 186 -4.71 4.88 6.57
N ILE A 187 -4.60 6.18 6.25
CA ILE A 187 -3.43 6.73 5.54
C ILE A 187 -2.81 7.82 6.41
N LEU A 188 -1.48 7.82 6.53
CA LEU A 188 -0.72 8.84 7.22
C LEU A 188 0.27 9.46 6.24
N ILE A 189 0.15 10.78 6.06
CA ILE A 189 1.05 11.59 5.25
C ILE A 189 1.73 12.57 6.20
N ARG A 190 3.06 12.53 6.24
CA ARG A 190 3.89 13.40 7.08
C ARG A 190 4.94 14.07 6.23
N MET A 191 5.24 15.32 6.54
CA MET A 191 6.34 16.05 5.92
C MET A 191 7.49 16.19 6.92
N TYR A 192 8.70 15.86 6.47
CA TYR A 192 9.92 15.97 7.29
C TYR A 192 10.92 16.87 6.61
N GLN A 193 11.58 17.73 7.39
CA GLN A 193 12.76 18.47 6.96
C GLN A 193 14.00 17.65 7.31
N HIS A 194 14.94 17.54 6.38
CA HIS A 194 16.28 17.11 6.74
C HIS A 194 16.89 18.17 7.67
N MET A 195 17.03 17.83 8.96
CA MET A 195 17.97 18.53 9.84
C MET A 195 19.36 18.03 9.43
N VAL A 196 20.09 18.86 8.70
CA VAL A 196 21.53 18.67 8.43
C VAL A 196 22.30 19.06 9.68
#